data_AF-A0A9D7FRG2-F1
#
_entry.id   AF-A0A9D7FRG2-F1
#
_cell.length_a   1.000
_cell.length_b   1.000
_cell.length_c   1.000
_cell.angle_alpha   90.00
_cell.angle_beta   90.00
_cell.angle_gamma   90.00
#
_symmetry.space_group_name_H-M   'P 1'
#
loop_
_entity.id
_entity.type
_entity.pdbx_description
1 polymer ?
#
loop_
_entity_poly.entity_id
_entity_poly.type
_entity_poly.pdbx_seq_one_letter_code
_entity_poly.pdbx_strand_id
1 'polypeptide(L)'
;MRTKTRSGKLFIHAGRADGQWFWKCDTSSDELDGHYFLYATYYDLVADTDEEKQRVRDVVTAITDHLIDHGYQLVDWDGQPTRWARFGPDLMNHDPDWADERGLNSLSMLSYLKTAWHMTQDGKYQKAYEDLINNHSYLMNMLVPKVNAGPGTGNQSDDEMAFMSFYNLIKYEENPKLRASYAGAMYRYFLIERPEKNRLFNYIYAAVCEGEKYPGPWGGADLSASREVLEEAADTLVRIPLDRIMWPHKNSHRLDIVPMAPHTQFDTHPNRGHLRNGYVIPVDERTFEFWNHDPWNLDYRNDGRVLADGEAFLLPYYMGLYHKFLAEE
;
A
#
# COMPACT_ATOMS: atom_id res chain seq x y z
N MET A 1 -16.79 -14.35 5.07
CA MET A 1 -17.17 -15.41 4.10
C MET A 1 -16.35 -16.65 4.41
N ARG A 2 -16.93 -17.85 4.31
CA ARG A 2 -16.24 -19.12 4.57
C ARG A 2 -15.65 -19.64 3.25
N THR A 3 -14.34 -19.58 3.07
CA THR A 3 -13.65 -20.19 1.93
C THR A 3 -12.93 -21.46 2.40
N LYS A 4 -13.35 -22.60 1.83
CA LYS A 4 -12.70 -23.90 1.99
C LYS A 4 -11.59 -24.02 0.94
N THR A 5 -10.35 -24.20 1.35
CA THR A 5 -9.29 -24.68 0.45
C THR A 5 -8.57 -25.86 1.06
N ARG A 6 -8.50 -26.96 0.28
CA ARG A 6 -7.81 -28.20 0.63
C ARG A 6 -6.32 -28.06 0.29
N SER A 7 -5.49 -28.24 1.31
CA SER A 7 -4.09 -28.71 1.30
C SER A 7 -3.31 -28.57 -0.02
N GLY A 8 -2.69 -27.41 -0.20
CA GLY A 8 -1.32 -27.30 -0.73
C GLY A 8 -0.47 -26.71 0.39
N LYS A 9 0.82 -27.04 0.50
CA LYS A 9 1.73 -26.46 1.51
C LYS A 9 1.84 -24.95 1.28
N LEU A 10 0.92 -24.21 1.87
CA LEU A 10 1.00 -22.76 2.04
C LEU A 10 1.69 -22.57 3.39
N PHE A 11 2.73 -21.74 3.43
CA PHE A 11 3.37 -21.32 4.69
C PHE A 11 2.36 -20.45 5.45
N ILE A 12 1.38 -21.09 6.09
CA ILE A 12 0.45 -20.46 7.02
C ILE A 12 0.95 -20.89 8.39
N HIS A 13 1.40 -19.95 9.21
CA HIS A 13 1.37 -20.15 10.66
C HIS A 13 -0.10 -20.39 11.00
N ALA A 14 -0.49 -21.65 11.18
CA ALA A 14 -1.90 -22.01 11.28
C ALA A 14 -2.24 -22.45 12.71
N GLY A 15 -3.17 -21.73 13.33
CA GLY A 15 -3.75 -22.12 14.61
C GLY A 15 -4.63 -23.36 14.45
N ARG A 16 -4.74 -24.17 15.51
CA ARG A 16 -5.49 -25.43 15.50
C ARG A 16 -6.36 -25.54 16.75
N ALA A 17 -7.68 -25.41 16.59
CA ALA A 17 -8.63 -25.62 17.69
C ALA A 17 -9.00 -27.11 17.86
N ASP A 18 -9.13 -27.84 16.75
CA ASP A 18 -9.73 -29.19 16.75
C ASP A 18 -9.23 -30.11 15.61
N GLY A 19 -8.31 -29.63 14.77
CA GLY A 19 -7.81 -30.37 13.59
C GLY A 19 -8.76 -30.44 12.41
N GLN A 20 -9.89 -29.75 12.44
CA GLN A 20 -10.81 -29.59 11.31
C GLN A 20 -10.64 -28.24 10.61
N TRP A 21 -10.17 -27.23 11.34
CA TRP A 21 -9.99 -25.88 10.84
C TRP A 21 -8.54 -25.42 10.96
N PHE A 22 -8.09 -24.74 9.92
CA PHE A 22 -6.87 -23.97 9.90
C PHE A 22 -7.29 -22.51 9.66
N TRP A 23 -6.74 -21.59 10.44
CA TRP A 23 -6.83 -20.17 10.18
C TRP A 23 -5.43 -19.58 10.14
N LYS A 24 -5.28 -18.44 9.46
CA LYS A 24 -4.02 -17.72 9.43
C LYS A 24 -3.74 -17.09 10.79
N CYS A 25 -2.51 -17.25 11.25
CA CYS A 25 -1.92 -16.58 12.41
C CYS A 25 -0.77 -15.71 11.92
N ASP A 26 -0.34 -14.81 12.79
CA ASP A 26 0.71 -13.84 12.52
C ASP A 26 0.40 -13.01 11.25
N THR A 27 -0.85 -12.54 11.15
CA THR A 27 -1.31 -11.65 10.08
C THR A 27 -0.42 -10.43 10.02
N SER A 28 0.05 -10.12 8.81
CA SER A 28 0.98 -9.03 8.58
C SER A 28 0.23 -7.69 8.43
N SER A 29 0.95 -6.56 8.59
CA SER A 29 0.36 -5.21 8.51
C SER A 29 -0.19 -4.87 7.13
N ASP A 30 0.46 -5.35 6.06
CA ASP A 30 0.05 -5.18 4.67
C ASP A 30 -1.36 -5.71 4.38
N GLU A 31 -1.75 -6.80 5.05
CA GLU A 31 -3.10 -7.33 4.94
C GLU A 31 -4.15 -6.38 5.52
N LEU A 32 -3.83 -5.69 6.63
CA LEU A 32 -4.73 -4.69 7.19
C LEU A 32 -4.86 -3.49 6.25
N ASP A 33 -3.76 -3.01 5.67
CA ASP A 33 -3.79 -1.87 4.73
C ASP A 33 -4.66 -2.18 3.51
N GLY A 34 -4.48 -3.36 2.90
CA GLY A 34 -5.34 -3.84 1.82
C GLY A 34 -6.80 -4.01 2.26
N HIS A 35 -7.05 -4.55 3.46
CA HIS A 35 -8.41 -4.69 4.00
C HIS A 35 -9.10 -3.34 4.19
N TYR A 36 -8.47 -2.36 4.82
CA TYR A 36 -9.08 -1.04 5.02
C TYR A 36 -9.29 -0.29 3.70
N PHE A 37 -8.38 -0.42 2.74
CA PHE A 37 -8.56 0.12 1.38
C PHE A 37 -9.77 -0.51 0.67
N LEU A 38 -9.90 -1.84 0.69
CA LEU A 38 -10.98 -2.55 0.01
C LEU A 38 -12.33 -2.42 0.74
N TYR A 39 -12.36 -2.43 2.08
CA TYR A 39 -13.59 -2.21 2.83
C TYR A 39 -14.15 -0.81 2.58
N ALA A 40 -13.30 0.21 2.55
CA ALA A 40 -13.66 1.59 2.19
C ALA A 40 -14.26 1.67 0.78
N THR A 41 -13.57 1.08 -0.18
CA THR A 41 -14.02 1.05 -1.58
C THR A 41 -15.35 0.31 -1.74
N TYR A 42 -15.52 -0.85 -1.11
CA TYR A 42 -16.78 -1.60 -1.15
C TYR A 42 -17.92 -0.81 -0.49
N TYR A 43 -17.68 -0.21 0.67
CA TYR A 43 -18.68 0.58 1.39
C TYR A 43 -19.19 1.76 0.57
N ASP A 44 -18.30 2.47 -0.11
CA ASP A 44 -18.63 3.66 -0.89
C ASP A 44 -19.26 3.33 -2.24
N LEU A 45 -18.80 2.28 -2.92
CA LEU A 45 -19.07 2.07 -4.34
C LEU A 45 -19.92 0.82 -4.67
N VAL A 46 -20.05 -0.13 -3.73
CA VAL A 46 -20.69 -1.42 -4.00
C VAL A 46 -21.84 -1.71 -3.04
N ALA A 47 -21.72 -1.34 -1.77
CA ALA A 47 -22.76 -1.57 -0.78
C ALA A 47 -23.93 -0.61 -1.02
N ASP A 48 -24.99 -1.08 -1.67
CA ASP A 48 -26.15 -0.27 -2.05
C ASP A 48 -27.19 -0.19 -0.92
N THR A 49 -27.31 -1.27 -0.13
CA THR A 49 -28.27 -1.37 0.96
C THR A 49 -27.67 -1.02 2.32
N ASP A 50 -28.51 -0.56 3.26
CA ASP A 50 -28.08 -0.31 4.63
C ASP A 50 -27.60 -1.58 5.32
N GLU A 51 -28.19 -2.74 4.98
CA GLU A 51 -27.75 -4.05 5.47
C GLU A 51 -26.34 -4.41 4.98
N GLU A 52 -26.02 -4.17 3.70
CA GLU A 52 -24.68 -4.40 3.16
C GLU A 52 -23.66 -3.45 3.79
N LYS A 53 -24.00 -2.17 3.89
CA LYS A 53 -23.17 -1.17 4.56
C LYS A 53 -22.95 -1.52 6.04
N GLN A 54 -23.98 -2.04 6.72
CA GLN A 54 -23.87 -2.48 8.11
C GLN A 54 -22.88 -3.63 8.26
N ARG A 55 -22.88 -4.61 7.36
CA ARG A 55 -21.94 -5.73 7.41
C ARG A 55 -20.48 -5.29 7.30
N VAL A 56 -20.20 -4.25 6.51
CA VAL A 56 -18.84 -3.68 6.42
C VAL A 56 -18.51 -2.91 7.69
N ARG A 57 -19.44 -2.08 8.19
CA ARG A 57 -19.27 -1.36 9.46
C ARG A 57 -18.96 -2.31 10.61
N ASP A 58 -19.64 -3.45 10.70
CA ASP A 58 -19.42 -4.43 11.76
C ASP A 58 -18.00 -5.00 11.72
N VAL A 59 -17.50 -5.35 10.53
CA VAL A 59 -16.13 -5.88 10.36
C VAL A 59 -15.08 -4.83 10.68
N VAL A 60 -15.22 -3.63 10.12
CA VAL A 60 -14.28 -2.53 10.39
C VAL A 60 -14.29 -2.16 11.87
N THR A 61 -15.47 -2.02 12.48
CA THR A 61 -15.62 -1.77 13.92
C THR A 61 -14.91 -2.83 14.76
N ALA A 62 -15.13 -4.11 14.47
CA ALA A 62 -14.50 -5.19 15.23
C ALA A 62 -12.97 -5.14 15.14
N ILE A 63 -12.41 -4.84 13.97
CA ILE A 63 -10.95 -4.73 13.78
C ILE A 63 -10.42 -3.47 14.46
N THR A 64 -11.04 -2.31 14.23
CA THR A 64 -10.56 -1.03 14.78
C THR A 64 -10.65 -1.00 16.30
N ASP A 65 -11.74 -1.51 16.87
CA ASP A 65 -11.89 -1.64 18.33
C ASP A 65 -10.83 -2.56 18.91
N HIS A 66 -10.59 -3.71 18.26
CA HIS A 66 -9.53 -4.63 18.68
C HIS A 66 -8.15 -3.94 18.67
N LEU A 67 -7.83 -3.16 17.64
CA LEU A 67 -6.58 -2.39 17.60
C LEU A 67 -6.52 -1.39 18.76
N ILE A 68 -7.55 -0.57 18.96
CA ILE A 68 -7.57 0.44 20.03
C ILE A 68 -7.44 -0.21 21.42
N ASP A 69 -8.20 -1.26 21.69
CA ASP A 69 -8.23 -1.96 22.99
C ASP A 69 -6.88 -2.62 23.32
N HIS A 70 -6.08 -2.95 22.30
CA HIS A 70 -4.74 -3.54 22.45
C HIS A 70 -3.61 -2.54 22.20
N GLY A 71 -3.85 -1.25 22.42
CA GLY A 71 -2.82 -0.21 22.30
C GLY A 71 -2.29 -0.07 20.87
N TYR A 72 -3.19 -0.15 19.90
CA TYR A 72 -2.95 -0.09 18.46
C TYR A 72 -2.08 -1.23 17.93
N GLN A 73 -2.33 -2.45 18.39
CA GLN A 73 -1.64 -3.66 17.92
C GLN A 73 -2.65 -4.73 17.55
N LEU A 74 -2.38 -5.46 16.48
CA LEU A 74 -3.15 -6.65 16.17
C LEU A 74 -2.66 -7.80 17.06
N VAL A 75 -3.46 -8.13 18.07
CA VAL A 75 -3.26 -9.31 18.93
C VAL A 75 -3.94 -10.52 18.33
N ASP A 76 -3.19 -11.61 18.20
CA ASP A 76 -3.64 -12.88 17.62
C ASP A 76 -4.38 -13.74 18.66
N TRP A 77 -4.93 -14.88 18.23
CA TRP A 77 -5.77 -15.77 19.05
C TRP A 77 -5.07 -16.30 20.32
N ASP A 78 -3.74 -16.35 20.34
CA ASP A 78 -2.93 -16.80 21.47
C ASP A 78 -2.67 -15.68 22.51
N GLY A 79 -3.25 -14.50 22.28
CA GLY A 79 -3.08 -13.32 23.11
C GLY A 79 -1.74 -12.61 22.90
N GLN A 80 -0.95 -13.02 21.90
CA GLN A 80 0.29 -12.35 21.54
C GLN A 80 0.08 -11.41 20.35
N PRO A 81 0.71 -10.23 20.37
CA PRO A 81 0.70 -9.33 19.22
C PRO A 81 1.46 -9.94 18.04
N THR A 82 0.87 -9.83 16.84
CA THR A 82 1.47 -10.22 15.57
C THR A 82 2.82 -9.56 15.36
N ARG A 83 3.65 -10.11 14.48
CA ARG A 83 4.98 -9.60 14.23
C ARG A 83 4.96 -8.20 13.63
N TRP A 84 4.10 -7.93 12.64
CA TRP A 84 4.19 -6.72 11.82
C TRP A 84 3.07 -5.71 12.05
N ALA A 85 1.85 -6.12 12.47
CA ALA A 85 0.75 -5.20 12.72
C ALA A 85 0.87 -4.53 14.11
N ARG A 86 1.86 -3.64 14.21
CA ARG A 86 2.31 -2.92 15.41
C ARG A 86 2.27 -1.41 15.17
N PHE A 87 1.26 -0.75 15.69
CA PHE A 87 1.00 0.67 15.43
C PHE A 87 0.94 1.53 16.69
N GLY A 88 1.37 0.98 17.84
CA GLY A 88 1.29 1.64 19.15
C GLY A 88 2.32 2.76 19.34
N PRO A 89 1.96 3.87 20.01
CA PRO A 89 2.82 5.04 20.12
C PRO A 89 4.12 4.80 20.88
N ASP A 90 4.12 3.87 21.85
CA ASP A 90 5.33 3.50 22.59
C ASP A 90 6.39 2.87 21.68
N LEU A 91 5.97 1.97 20.78
CA LEU A 91 6.88 1.37 19.80
C LEU A 91 7.33 2.43 18.79
N MET A 92 6.37 3.17 18.22
CA MET A 92 6.66 4.13 17.15
C MET A 92 7.57 5.28 17.61
N ASN A 93 7.48 5.72 18.87
CA ASN A 93 8.19 6.92 19.32
C ASN A 93 9.34 6.65 20.29
N HIS A 94 9.40 5.46 20.91
CA HIS A 94 10.36 5.18 21.98
C HIS A 94 11.16 3.88 21.79
N ASP A 95 10.84 3.06 20.78
CA ASP A 95 11.61 1.86 20.47
C ASP A 95 12.47 2.05 19.20
N PRO A 96 13.81 2.06 19.31
CA PRO A 96 14.69 2.24 18.15
C PRO A 96 14.60 1.10 17.13
N ASP A 97 14.14 -0.10 17.53
CA ASP A 97 14.02 -1.24 16.61
C ASP A 97 12.88 -1.04 15.59
N TRP A 98 11.96 -0.11 15.89
CA TRP A 98 10.81 0.25 15.04
C TRP A 98 11.01 1.55 14.26
N ALA A 99 12.23 2.10 14.24
CA ALA A 99 12.50 3.42 13.67
C ALA A 99 12.17 3.51 12.16
N ASP A 100 12.43 2.45 11.41
CA ASP A 100 12.17 2.40 9.96
C ASP A 100 10.66 2.27 9.67
N GLU A 101 9.93 1.53 10.51
CA GLU A 101 8.47 1.32 10.39
C GLU A 101 7.65 2.50 10.89
N ARG A 102 8.23 3.38 11.72
CA ARG A 102 7.53 4.48 12.40
C ARG A 102 6.65 5.31 11.47
N GLY A 103 7.20 5.65 10.30
CA GLY A 103 6.53 6.50 9.32
C GLY A 103 5.30 5.84 8.72
N LEU A 104 5.49 4.65 8.14
CA LEU A 104 4.46 3.86 7.49
C LEU A 104 3.37 3.43 8.49
N ASN A 105 3.74 2.88 9.64
CA ASN A 105 2.76 2.39 10.61
C ASN A 105 1.94 3.52 11.24
N SER A 106 2.51 4.73 11.35
CA SER A 106 1.74 5.91 11.72
C SER A 106 0.73 6.29 10.63
N LEU A 107 1.12 6.23 9.35
CA LEU A 107 0.24 6.46 8.20
C LEU A 107 -0.91 5.43 8.17
N SER A 108 -0.62 4.14 8.28
CA SER A 108 -1.61 3.06 8.30
C SER A 108 -2.63 3.28 9.42
N MET A 109 -2.19 3.51 10.66
CA MET A 109 -3.10 3.69 11.79
C MET A 109 -4.00 4.92 11.65
N LEU A 110 -3.46 6.05 11.16
CA LEU A 110 -4.26 7.23 10.87
C LEU A 110 -5.30 6.95 9.78
N SER A 111 -4.93 6.21 8.73
CA SER A 111 -5.84 5.78 7.67
C SER A 111 -6.96 4.89 8.21
N TYR A 112 -6.64 3.90 9.04
CA TYR A 112 -7.62 2.97 9.64
C TYR A 112 -8.67 3.69 10.47
N LEU A 113 -8.24 4.60 11.35
CA LEU A 113 -9.14 5.38 12.20
C LEU A 113 -10.03 6.30 11.37
N LYS A 114 -9.47 6.93 10.33
CA LYS A 114 -10.23 7.81 9.45
C LYS A 114 -11.26 7.04 8.62
N THR A 115 -10.90 5.86 8.11
CA THR A 115 -11.82 4.95 7.42
C THR A 115 -12.94 4.47 8.36
N ALA A 116 -12.61 4.07 9.58
CA ALA A 116 -13.60 3.65 10.57
C ALA A 116 -14.56 4.80 10.93
N TRP A 117 -14.03 6.02 11.14
CA TRP A 117 -14.84 7.22 11.36
C TRP A 117 -15.77 7.50 10.18
N HIS A 118 -15.26 7.51 8.95
CA HIS A 118 -16.07 7.74 7.74
C HIS A 118 -17.28 6.81 7.66
N MET A 119 -17.08 5.51 7.90
CA MET A 119 -18.15 4.51 7.80
C MET A 119 -19.14 4.57 8.95
N THR A 120 -18.68 4.77 10.19
CA THR A 120 -19.49 4.54 11.40
C THR A 120 -20.02 5.82 12.03
N GLN A 121 -19.31 6.94 11.85
CA GLN A 121 -19.55 8.20 12.57
C GLN A 121 -19.52 8.04 14.10
N ASP A 122 -18.82 7.03 14.63
CA ASP A 122 -18.57 6.87 16.07
C ASP A 122 -17.38 7.74 16.51
N GLY A 123 -17.67 8.72 17.38
CA GLY A 123 -16.72 9.76 17.78
C GLY A 123 -15.45 9.24 18.46
N LYS A 124 -15.44 7.98 18.94
CA LYS A 124 -14.23 7.37 19.51
C LYS A 124 -13.08 7.29 18.51
N TYR A 125 -13.37 7.02 17.23
CA TYR A 125 -12.33 6.88 16.20
C TYR A 125 -11.69 8.22 15.86
N GLN A 126 -12.51 9.27 15.69
CA GLN A 126 -12.00 10.63 15.48
C GLN A 126 -11.21 11.13 16.69
N LYS A 127 -11.65 10.80 17.92
CA LYS A 127 -10.90 11.14 19.14
C LYS A 127 -9.54 10.43 19.20
N ALA A 128 -9.48 9.13 18.89
CA ALA A 128 -8.22 8.38 18.84
C ALA A 128 -7.28 8.93 17.76
N TYR A 129 -7.82 9.26 16.58
CA TYR A 129 -7.09 9.89 15.48
C TYR A 129 -6.44 11.22 15.90
N GLU A 130 -7.22 12.10 16.55
CA GLU A 130 -6.74 13.38 17.05
C GLU A 130 -5.71 13.22 18.17
N ASP A 131 -5.89 12.23 19.06
CA ASP A 131 -4.94 11.94 20.14
C ASP A 131 -3.58 11.50 19.59
N LEU A 132 -3.56 10.57 18.63
CA LEU A 132 -2.34 10.12 17.98
C LEU A 132 -1.59 11.27 17.28
N ILE A 133 -2.32 12.19 16.65
CA ILE A 133 -1.72 13.37 16.01
C ILE A 133 -1.18 14.35 17.05
N ASN A 134 -1.99 14.73 18.03
CA ASN A 134 -1.70 15.85 18.93
C ASN A 134 -0.74 15.47 20.06
N ASN A 135 -0.83 14.23 20.56
CA ASN A 135 -0.10 13.77 21.74
C ASN A 135 0.99 12.74 21.43
N HIS A 136 0.93 12.08 20.26
CA HIS A 136 1.88 11.04 19.88
C HIS A 136 2.63 11.31 18.57
N SER A 137 2.52 12.51 18.02
CA SER A 137 3.31 12.95 16.85
C SER A 137 3.06 12.17 15.56
N TYR A 138 1.92 11.49 15.39
CA TYR A 138 1.67 10.64 14.23
C TYR A 138 1.65 11.42 12.92
N LEU A 139 1.19 12.68 12.95
CA LEU A 139 1.31 13.57 11.79
C LEU A 139 2.77 13.78 11.41
N MET A 140 3.68 14.02 12.37
CA MET A 140 5.09 14.23 12.06
C MET A 140 5.77 12.95 11.57
N ASN A 141 5.43 11.80 12.17
CA ASN A 141 5.97 10.50 11.80
C ASN A 141 5.66 10.17 10.34
N MET A 142 4.38 10.24 9.94
CA MET A 142 3.97 9.89 8.59
C MET A 142 4.50 10.84 7.51
N LEU A 143 5.02 12.03 7.83
CA LEU A 143 5.57 12.94 6.81
C LEU A 143 6.77 12.34 6.07
N VAL A 144 7.40 11.31 6.66
CA VAL A 144 8.47 10.51 6.04
C VAL A 144 8.08 9.03 6.20
N PRO A 145 7.15 8.50 5.38
CA PRO A 145 6.63 7.15 5.60
C PRO A 145 7.64 6.06 5.29
N LYS A 146 8.61 6.34 4.42
CA LYS A 146 9.65 5.39 3.98
C LYS A 146 11.03 5.95 4.21
N VAL A 147 11.84 5.22 4.98
CA VAL A 147 13.29 5.44 5.04
C VAL A 147 13.89 4.94 3.74
N ASN A 148 14.57 5.83 3.01
CA ASN A 148 15.05 5.55 1.66
C ASN A 148 16.37 6.27 1.38
N ALA A 149 17.12 5.77 0.40
CA ALA A 149 18.29 6.45 -0.19
C ALA A 149 18.09 6.73 -1.69
N GLY A 150 16.83 6.93 -2.11
CA GLY A 150 16.44 7.14 -3.50
C GLY A 150 15.57 6.02 -4.08
N PRO A 151 15.20 6.11 -5.38
CA PRO A 151 14.35 5.14 -6.05
C PRO A 151 14.84 3.70 -5.92
N GLY A 152 13.92 2.77 -5.66
CA GLY A 152 14.22 1.35 -5.48
C GLY A 152 14.93 0.99 -4.19
N THR A 153 14.88 1.82 -3.15
CA THR A 153 15.38 1.47 -1.81
C THR A 153 14.21 1.17 -0.88
N GLY A 154 14.46 0.52 0.26
CA GLY A 154 13.42 0.11 1.20
C GLY A 154 12.64 -1.13 0.75
N ASN A 155 11.73 -1.59 1.62
CA ASN A 155 10.86 -2.72 1.34
C ASN A 155 9.76 -2.31 0.35
N GLN A 156 9.54 -3.14 -0.67
CA GLN A 156 8.62 -2.87 -1.78
C GLN A 156 7.16 -3.19 -1.42
N SER A 157 6.94 -4.00 -0.38
CA SER A 157 5.59 -4.21 0.18
C SER A 157 5.06 -2.97 0.89
N ASP A 158 5.96 -2.19 1.50
CA ASP A 158 5.61 -0.95 2.20
C ASP A 158 5.05 0.12 1.25
N ASP A 159 5.45 0.08 -0.03
CA ASP A 159 4.97 1.01 -1.05
C ASP A 159 3.48 0.78 -1.32
N GLU A 160 3.09 -0.47 -1.53
CA GLU A 160 1.67 -0.81 -1.75
C GLU A 160 0.80 -0.41 -0.55
N MET A 161 1.30 -0.69 0.67
CA MET A 161 0.68 -0.22 1.91
C MET A 161 0.50 1.30 1.90
N ALA A 162 1.59 2.05 1.72
CA ALA A 162 1.58 3.51 1.79
C ALA A 162 0.57 4.13 0.82
N PHE A 163 0.55 3.70 -0.45
CA PHE A 163 -0.39 4.25 -1.44
C PHE A 163 -1.84 3.93 -1.06
N MET A 164 -2.14 2.70 -0.63
CA MET A 164 -3.48 2.33 -0.18
C MET A 164 -3.93 3.13 1.05
N SER A 165 -3.05 3.31 2.04
CA SER A 165 -3.36 4.10 3.24
C SER A 165 -3.53 5.59 2.91
N PHE A 166 -2.68 6.16 2.04
CA PHE A 166 -2.81 7.55 1.58
C PHE A 166 -4.12 7.79 0.85
N TYR A 167 -4.55 6.85 0.00
CA TYR A 167 -5.78 6.98 -0.77
C TYR A 167 -6.97 7.27 0.14
N ASN A 168 -7.19 6.44 1.15
CA ASN A 168 -8.28 6.62 2.11
C ASN A 168 -8.07 7.85 3.01
N LEU A 169 -6.86 8.01 3.56
CA LEU A 169 -6.58 9.08 4.53
C LEU A 169 -6.81 10.47 3.92
N ILE A 170 -6.34 10.70 2.69
CA ILE A 170 -6.52 11.99 2.00
C ILE A 170 -7.97 12.16 1.56
N LYS A 171 -8.60 11.12 1.00
CA LYS A 171 -9.99 11.15 0.53
C LYS A 171 -10.99 11.53 1.63
N TYR A 172 -10.77 11.04 2.85
CA TYR A 172 -11.68 11.22 3.97
C TYR A 172 -11.27 12.34 4.96
N GLU A 173 -10.15 13.03 4.75
CA GLU A 173 -9.77 14.14 5.61
C GLU A 173 -10.52 15.44 5.26
N GLU A 174 -11.21 16.00 6.25
CA GLU A 174 -12.01 17.22 6.13
C GLU A 174 -11.21 18.47 6.51
N ASN A 175 -10.18 18.34 7.34
CA ASN A 175 -9.31 19.44 7.73
C ASN A 175 -8.33 19.76 6.60
N PRO A 176 -8.45 20.93 5.93
CA PRO A 176 -7.64 21.25 4.76
C PRO A 176 -6.14 21.35 5.07
N LYS A 177 -5.75 21.67 6.31
CA LYS A 177 -4.33 21.72 6.69
C LYS A 177 -3.72 20.33 6.83
N LEU A 178 -4.47 19.39 7.41
CA LEU A 178 -4.05 17.99 7.51
C LEU A 178 -4.03 17.35 6.13
N ARG A 179 -5.09 17.53 5.34
CA ARG A 179 -5.18 17.01 3.97
C ARG A 179 -4.01 17.47 3.10
N ALA A 180 -3.67 18.75 3.12
CA ALA A 180 -2.51 19.27 2.40
C ALA A 180 -1.18 18.68 2.92
N SER A 181 -1.06 18.45 4.24
CA SER A 181 0.11 17.80 4.85
C SER A 181 0.29 16.36 4.35
N TYR A 182 -0.81 15.61 4.25
CA TYR A 182 -0.85 14.25 3.72
C TYR A 182 -0.50 14.21 2.23
N ALA A 183 -1.11 15.07 1.42
CA ALA A 183 -0.79 15.20 0.01
C ALA A 183 0.69 15.57 -0.21
N GLY A 184 1.26 16.46 0.62
CA GLY A 184 2.69 16.79 0.57
C GLY A 184 3.61 15.62 0.89
N ALA A 185 3.23 14.74 1.84
CA ALA A 185 3.98 13.53 2.14
C ALA A 185 3.87 12.50 1.00
N MET A 186 2.66 12.29 0.50
CA MET A 186 2.40 11.42 -0.64
C MET A 186 3.16 11.86 -1.88
N TYR A 187 3.23 13.17 -2.17
CA TYR A 187 4.01 13.70 -3.28
C TYR A 187 5.50 13.31 -3.18
N ARG A 188 6.11 13.48 -2.00
CA ARG A 188 7.51 13.09 -1.79
C ARG A 188 7.72 11.59 -1.98
N TYR A 189 6.77 10.79 -1.53
CA TYR A 189 6.78 9.34 -1.71
C TYR A 189 6.65 8.97 -3.19
N PHE A 190 5.68 9.57 -3.89
CA PHE A 190 5.46 9.38 -5.32
C PHE A 190 6.68 9.74 -6.16
N LEU A 191 7.46 10.77 -5.79
CA LEU A 191 8.70 11.08 -6.52
C LEU A 191 9.76 9.97 -6.46
N ILE A 192 9.77 9.17 -5.39
CA ILE A 192 10.68 8.03 -5.23
C ILE A 192 10.20 6.84 -6.06
N GLU A 193 8.87 6.65 -6.14
CA GLU A 193 8.21 5.49 -6.75
C GLU A 193 7.85 5.69 -8.23
N ARG A 194 7.77 6.94 -8.71
CA ARG A 194 7.48 7.27 -10.12
C ARG A 194 8.37 6.52 -11.13
N PRO A 195 9.69 6.35 -10.90
CA PRO A 195 10.56 5.59 -11.81
C PRO A 195 10.16 4.12 -12.01
N GLU A 196 9.36 3.54 -11.11
CA GLU A 196 8.89 2.15 -11.18
C GLU A 196 7.73 1.95 -12.18
N LYS A 197 7.09 3.06 -12.58
CA LYS A 197 5.90 3.06 -13.45
C LYS A 197 4.79 2.16 -12.91
N ASN A 198 4.61 2.12 -11.60
CA ASN A 198 3.52 1.38 -10.98
C ASN A 198 2.19 2.12 -11.24
N ARG A 199 1.35 1.53 -12.07
CA ARG A 199 0.06 2.12 -12.49
C ARG A 199 -0.93 2.32 -11.34
N LEU A 200 -0.96 1.41 -10.35
CA LEU A 200 -1.84 1.55 -9.20
C LEU A 200 -1.44 2.80 -8.40
N PHE A 201 -0.14 2.96 -8.18
CA PHE A 201 0.41 4.07 -7.42
C PHE A 201 0.21 5.41 -8.17
N ASN A 202 0.45 5.43 -9.48
CA ASN A 202 0.22 6.60 -10.33
C ASN A 202 -1.25 7.06 -10.29
N TYR A 203 -2.21 6.14 -10.40
CA TYR A 203 -3.63 6.50 -10.36
C TYR A 203 -4.11 6.88 -8.96
N ILE A 204 -3.63 6.21 -7.91
CA ILE A 204 -3.91 6.62 -6.53
C ILE A 204 -3.40 8.05 -6.30
N TYR A 205 -2.17 8.37 -6.71
CA TYR A 205 -1.60 9.71 -6.63
C TYR A 205 -2.44 10.74 -7.39
N ALA A 206 -2.76 10.47 -8.65
CA ALA A 206 -3.59 11.36 -9.45
C ALA A 206 -4.97 11.61 -8.84
N ALA A 207 -5.58 10.58 -8.24
CA ALA A 207 -6.93 10.66 -7.69
C ALA A 207 -7.02 11.55 -6.44
N VAL A 208 -5.99 11.57 -5.58
CA VAL A 208 -6.07 12.24 -4.27
C VAL A 208 -5.21 13.49 -4.16
N CYS A 209 -4.29 13.73 -5.10
CA CYS A 209 -3.49 14.96 -5.15
C CYS A 209 -3.98 15.99 -6.17
N GLU A 210 -5.03 15.72 -6.94
CA GLU A 210 -5.64 16.69 -7.87
C GLU A 210 -6.08 17.97 -7.14
N GLY A 211 -5.56 19.11 -7.57
CA GLY A 211 -5.84 20.43 -7.00
C GLY A 211 -5.21 20.70 -5.63
N GLU A 212 -4.48 19.73 -5.07
CA GLU A 212 -3.72 19.91 -3.83
C GLU A 212 -2.48 20.77 -4.04
N LYS A 213 -2.04 21.42 -2.97
CA LYS A 213 -0.85 22.28 -3.00
C LYS A 213 0.14 21.86 -1.95
N TYR A 214 1.43 21.96 -2.30
CA TYR A 214 2.49 21.61 -1.38
C TYR A 214 2.39 22.43 -0.08
N PRO A 215 2.31 21.77 1.08
CA PRO A 215 2.20 22.43 2.38
C PRO A 215 3.55 23.02 2.81
N GLY A 216 3.53 24.16 3.49
CA GLY A 216 4.72 24.71 4.15
C GLY A 216 5.05 26.16 3.81
N PRO A 217 6.14 26.70 4.39
CA PRO A 217 6.47 28.12 4.33
C PRO A 217 6.93 28.60 2.95
N TRP A 218 7.34 27.67 2.09
CA TRP A 218 7.77 27.93 0.71
C TRP A 218 6.65 27.64 -0.31
N GLY A 219 5.43 27.43 0.18
CA GLY A 219 4.38 26.63 -0.45
C GLY A 219 3.85 27.07 -1.81
N GLY A 220 2.90 26.28 -2.31
CA GLY A 220 2.07 26.65 -3.46
C GLY A 220 2.37 25.93 -4.78
N ALA A 221 3.33 24.99 -4.80
CA ALA A 221 3.47 24.09 -5.94
C ALA A 221 2.23 23.21 -6.07
N ASP A 222 1.68 23.15 -7.28
CA ASP A 222 0.57 22.27 -7.64
C ASP A 222 1.04 20.81 -7.56
N LEU A 223 0.28 19.97 -6.86
CA LEU A 223 0.55 18.53 -6.70
C LEU A 223 -0.26 17.68 -7.67
N SER A 224 -1.06 18.28 -8.55
CA SER A 224 -1.84 17.53 -9.55
C SER A 224 -0.92 16.68 -10.43
N ALA A 225 -1.35 15.46 -10.72
CA ALA A 225 -0.59 14.57 -11.59
C ALA A 225 -0.53 15.14 -13.01
N SER A 226 0.66 15.12 -13.61
CA SER A 226 0.80 15.56 -14.99
C SER A 226 0.18 14.54 -15.95
N ARG A 227 -0.17 14.99 -17.17
CA ARG A 227 -0.75 14.10 -18.19
C ARG A 227 0.18 12.91 -18.50
N GLU A 228 1.48 13.14 -18.48
CA GLU A 228 2.49 12.11 -18.71
C GLU A 228 2.41 10.98 -17.68
N VAL A 229 2.11 11.28 -16.40
CA VAL A 229 1.95 10.25 -15.35
C VAL A 229 0.78 9.31 -15.67
N LEU A 230 -0.32 9.85 -16.19
CA LEU A 230 -1.50 9.08 -16.58
C LEU A 230 -1.24 8.24 -17.84
N GLU A 231 -0.51 8.79 -18.81
CA GLU A 231 -0.13 8.10 -20.05
C GLU A 231 0.87 6.97 -19.78
N GLU A 232 1.84 7.17 -18.88
CA GLU A 232 2.77 6.13 -18.43
C GLU A 232 2.04 4.97 -17.72
N ALA A 233 1.04 5.27 -16.90
CA ALA A 233 0.22 4.26 -16.24
C ALA A 233 -0.60 3.44 -17.25
N ALA A 234 -1.17 4.12 -18.27
CA ALA A 234 -1.92 3.46 -19.34
C ALA A 234 -1.03 2.58 -20.23
N ASP A 235 0.17 3.05 -20.63
CA ASP A 235 1.15 2.24 -21.39
C ASP A 235 1.51 0.97 -20.62
N THR A 236 1.70 1.08 -19.31
CA THR A 236 2.01 -0.07 -18.45
C THR A 236 0.83 -1.07 -18.43
N LEU A 237 -0.43 -0.63 -18.37
CA LEU A 237 -1.61 -1.52 -18.48
C LEU A 237 -1.63 -2.29 -19.80
N VAL A 238 -1.43 -1.61 -20.92
CA VAL A 238 -1.44 -2.21 -22.27
C VAL A 238 -0.36 -3.29 -22.41
N ARG A 239 0.77 -3.10 -21.73
CA ARG A 239 1.92 -4.02 -21.79
C ARG A 239 1.82 -5.22 -20.86
N ILE A 240 0.85 -5.37 -19.95
CA ILE A 240 0.81 -6.61 -19.15
C ILE A 240 0.53 -7.80 -20.07
N PRO A 241 1.32 -8.89 -19.98
CA PRO A 241 0.98 -10.15 -20.63
C PRO A 241 -0.39 -10.69 -20.20
N LEU A 242 -1.23 -11.05 -21.17
CA LEU A 242 -2.57 -11.59 -20.90
C LEU A 242 -2.55 -12.97 -20.25
N ASP A 243 -1.53 -13.78 -20.52
CA ASP A 243 -1.46 -15.15 -19.99
C ASP A 243 -1.19 -15.18 -18.48
N ARG A 244 -0.62 -14.10 -17.92
CA ARG A 244 -0.14 -13.97 -16.53
C ARG A 244 0.70 -15.17 -16.06
N ILE A 245 1.30 -15.92 -16.98
CA ILE A 245 2.20 -17.04 -16.65
C ILE A 245 3.53 -16.46 -16.20
N MET A 246 4.03 -16.95 -15.08
CA MET A 246 5.30 -16.48 -14.55
C MET A 246 6.49 -17.09 -15.30
N TRP A 247 6.83 -16.52 -16.46
CA TRP A 247 7.96 -16.94 -17.28
C TRP A 247 9.30 -16.48 -16.69
N PRO A 248 10.40 -17.25 -16.88
CA PRO A 248 11.73 -16.75 -16.55
C PRO A 248 12.12 -15.58 -17.46
N HIS A 249 12.74 -14.57 -16.86
CA HIS A 249 13.33 -13.44 -17.58
C HIS A 249 14.79 -13.25 -17.14
N LYS A 250 15.67 -12.90 -18.07
CA LYS A 250 17.07 -12.58 -17.75
C LYS A 250 17.45 -11.29 -18.45
N ASN A 251 17.52 -10.18 -17.71
CA ASN A 251 17.82 -8.87 -18.27
C ASN A 251 19.22 -8.37 -17.91
N SER A 252 19.91 -9.00 -16.96
CA SER A 252 21.25 -8.56 -16.48
C SER A 252 22.35 -8.53 -17.53
N HIS A 253 22.15 -9.20 -18.67
CA HIS A 253 23.13 -9.26 -19.77
C HIS A 253 23.03 -8.07 -20.75
N ARG A 254 22.00 -7.24 -20.62
CA ARG A 254 21.71 -6.13 -21.53
C ARG A 254 22.72 -4.99 -21.39
N LEU A 255 23.08 -4.38 -22.53
CA LEU A 255 24.06 -3.29 -22.60
C LEU A 255 23.48 -1.90 -22.28
N ASP A 256 22.15 -1.79 -22.30
CA ASP A 256 21.39 -0.57 -22.02
C ASP A 256 20.99 -0.44 -20.54
N ILE A 257 21.35 -1.42 -19.70
CA ILE A 257 21.09 -1.41 -18.26
C ILE A 257 22.22 -0.70 -17.50
N VAL A 258 21.83 0.14 -16.56
CA VAL A 258 22.68 0.77 -15.56
C VAL A 258 22.48 0.02 -14.24
N PRO A 259 23.54 -0.57 -13.65
CA PRO A 259 23.45 -1.18 -12.32
C PRO A 259 23.11 -0.13 -11.27
N MET A 260 22.27 -0.50 -10.29
CA MET A 260 21.97 0.39 -9.18
C MET A 260 23.23 0.75 -8.38
N ALA A 261 23.27 1.96 -7.82
CA ALA A 261 24.41 2.38 -7.01
C ALA A 261 24.56 1.52 -5.74
N PRO A 262 25.78 1.25 -5.24
CA PRO A 262 25.96 0.39 -4.07
C PRO A 262 25.20 0.85 -2.82
N HIS A 263 25.03 2.16 -2.63
CA HIS A 263 24.33 2.72 -1.47
C HIS A 263 22.80 2.59 -1.53
N THR A 264 22.23 2.19 -2.67
CA THR A 264 20.79 1.94 -2.83
C THR A 264 20.46 0.44 -2.78
N GLN A 265 21.46 -0.41 -2.51
CA GLN A 265 21.31 -1.87 -2.44
C GLN A 265 21.23 -2.32 -0.97
N PHE A 266 20.20 -1.85 -0.25
CA PHE A 266 19.97 -2.26 1.15
C PHE A 266 19.64 -3.75 1.28
N ASP A 267 19.12 -4.36 0.22
CA ASP A 267 18.78 -5.78 0.16
C ASP A 267 19.86 -6.63 -0.52
N THR A 268 19.93 -7.90 -0.10
CA THR A 268 20.82 -8.93 -0.64
C THR A 268 20.44 -9.44 -2.03
N HIS A 269 19.59 -8.73 -2.79
CA HIS A 269 19.20 -9.15 -4.14
C HIS A 269 20.31 -8.80 -5.15
N PRO A 270 21.08 -9.78 -5.66
CA PRO A 270 22.07 -9.50 -6.69
C PRO A 270 21.36 -9.12 -7.99
N ASN A 271 22.01 -8.30 -8.83
CA ASN A 271 21.55 -7.95 -10.19
C ASN A 271 20.34 -7.00 -10.25
N ARG A 272 20.36 -5.91 -9.49
CA ARG A 272 19.41 -4.80 -9.63
C ARG A 272 19.90 -3.74 -10.61
N GLY A 273 19.01 -3.12 -11.37
CA GLY A 273 19.35 -2.07 -12.32
C GLY A 273 18.15 -1.41 -12.98
N HIS A 274 18.44 -0.45 -13.85
CA HIS A 274 17.42 0.33 -14.54
C HIS A 274 17.89 0.74 -15.94
N LEU A 275 16.98 1.25 -16.76
CA LEU A 275 17.31 1.83 -18.06
C LEU A 275 18.06 3.16 -17.89
N ARG A 276 18.79 3.60 -18.92
CA ARG A 276 19.56 4.86 -18.88
C ARG A 276 18.77 6.13 -18.55
N ASN A 277 17.44 6.10 -18.70
CA ASN A 277 16.54 7.20 -18.33
C ASN A 277 16.18 7.23 -16.83
N GLY A 278 16.67 6.26 -16.04
CA GLY A 278 16.38 6.16 -14.60
C GLY A 278 15.15 5.31 -14.26
N TYR A 279 14.41 4.82 -15.24
CA TYR A 279 13.19 4.02 -15.03
C TYR A 279 13.48 2.51 -15.09
N VAL A 280 12.65 1.73 -14.43
CA VAL A 280 12.70 0.26 -14.48
C VAL A 280 12.46 -0.26 -15.91
N ILE A 281 12.84 -1.52 -16.13
CA ILE A 281 12.55 -2.19 -17.40
C ILE A 281 11.03 -2.33 -17.62
N PRO A 282 10.55 -2.36 -18.88
CA PRO A 282 9.12 -2.47 -19.17
C PRO A 282 8.45 -3.67 -18.52
N VAL A 283 7.15 -3.55 -18.23
CA VAL A 283 6.36 -4.57 -17.52
C VAL A 283 6.23 -5.88 -18.31
N ASP A 284 6.27 -5.82 -19.64
CA ASP A 284 6.30 -6.94 -20.58
C ASP A 284 7.64 -7.70 -20.64
N GLU A 285 8.65 -7.20 -19.93
CA GLU A 285 9.98 -7.82 -19.83
C GLU A 285 10.29 -8.27 -18.37
N ARG A 286 9.24 -8.31 -17.54
CA ARG A 286 9.26 -8.65 -16.12
C ARG A 286 8.21 -9.70 -15.78
N THR A 287 8.22 -10.17 -14.54
CA THR A 287 7.20 -11.11 -14.06
C THR A 287 6.90 -10.86 -12.59
N PHE A 288 5.63 -10.65 -12.26
CA PHE A 288 5.17 -10.40 -10.90
C PHE A 288 3.69 -10.80 -10.76
N GLU A 289 3.32 -11.14 -9.53
CA GLU A 289 1.94 -11.46 -9.16
C GLU A 289 1.24 -10.21 -8.63
N PHE A 290 1.86 -9.57 -7.62
CA PHE A 290 1.37 -8.39 -6.91
C PHE A 290 2.28 -7.18 -7.12
N TRP A 291 1.80 -6.01 -6.70
CA TRP A 291 2.53 -4.75 -6.85
C TRP A 291 3.66 -4.52 -5.86
N ASN A 292 3.72 -5.33 -4.80
CA ASN A 292 4.80 -5.35 -3.83
C ASN A 292 6.13 -5.97 -4.33
N HIS A 293 6.23 -6.33 -5.61
CA HIS A 293 7.42 -6.96 -6.17
C HIS A 293 8.49 -5.93 -6.53
N ASP A 294 9.77 -6.19 -6.19
CA ASP A 294 10.91 -5.33 -6.54
C ASP A 294 11.10 -5.20 -8.07
N PRO A 295 10.69 -4.07 -8.68
CA PRO A 295 10.74 -3.91 -10.13
C PRO A 295 12.16 -3.62 -10.65
N TRP A 296 13.11 -3.35 -9.75
CA TRP A 296 14.51 -3.09 -10.07
C TRP A 296 15.32 -4.37 -10.24
N ASN A 297 14.79 -5.51 -9.80
CA ASN A 297 15.39 -6.81 -10.07
C ASN A 297 15.36 -7.12 -11.58
N LEU A 298 16.52 -7.47 -12.14
CA LEU A 298 16.67 -7.68 -13.58
C LEU A 298 16.38 -9.13 -14.00
N ASP A 299 16.63 -10.10 -13.11
CA ASP A 299 16.56 -11.52 -13.44
C ASP A 299 15.48 -12.24 -12.61
N TYR A 300 14.53 -12.86 -13.29
CA TYR A 300 13.36 -13.54 -12.73
C TYR A 300 13.52 -15.04 -12.95
N ARG A 301 13.58 -15.81 -11.85
CA ARG A 301 13.92 -17.24 -11.86
C ARG A 301 12.71 -18.19 -11.91
N ASN A 302 11.55 -17.69 -12.33
CA ASN A 302 10.33 -18.50 -12.42
C ASN A 302 10.47 -19.62 -13.48
N ASP A 303 9.61 -20.64 -13.42
CA ASP A 303 9.68 -21.82 -14.29
C ASP A 303 8.45 -22.02 -15.19
N GLY A 304 7.56 -21.01 -15.26
CA GLY A 304 6.33 -21.04 -16.05
C GLY A 304 5.23 -21.94 -15.48
N ARG A 305 5.36 -22.43 -14.24
CA ARG A 305 4.34 -23.30 -13.60
C ARG A 305 3.38 -22.56 -12.67
N VAL A 306 3.60 -21.26 -12.47
CA VAL A 306 2.75 -20.39 -11.67
C VAL A 306 1.96 -19.47 -12.59
N LEU A 307 0.66 -19.39 -12.35
CA LEU A 307 -0.26 -18.47 -12.99
C LEU A 307 -0.61 -17.39 -11.97
N ALA A 308 -0.18 -16.16 -12.19
CA ALA A 308 -0.59 -15.03 -11.38
C ALA A 308 -2.07 -14.70 -11.62
N ASP A 309 -2.74 -14.15 -10.62
CA ASP A 309 -4.13 -13.73 -10.77
C ASP A 309 -4.29 -12.47 -11.62
N GLY A 310 -5.53 -12.01 -11.78
CA GLY A 310 -5.88 -10.82 -12.56
C GLY A 310 -5.75 -9.49 -11.81
N GLU A 311 -5.49 -9.48 -10.50
CA GLU A 311 -5.64 -8.29 -9.65
C GLU A 311 -4.72 -7.14 -10.09
N ALA A 312 -3.45 -7.45 -10.39
CA ALA A 312 -2.48 -6.44 -10.82
C ALA A 312 -2.85 -5.71 -12.14
N PHE A 313 -3.80 -6.26 -12.92
CA PHE A 313 -4.44 -5.56 -14.03
C PHE A 313 -5.76 -4.91 -13.60
N LEU A 314 -6.67 -5.69 -13.01
CA LEU A 314 -8.07 -5.31 -12.81
C LEU A 314 -8.21 -4.12 -11.86
N LEU A 315 -7.49 -4.11 -10.74
CA LEU A 315 -7.60 -3.04 -9.75
C LEU A 315 -7.21 -1.66 -10.34
N PRO A 316 -6.00 -1.47 -10.92
CA PRO A 316 -5.65 -0.19 -11.54
C PRO A 316 -6.49 0.13 -12.78
N TYR A 317 -6.91 -0.86 -13.57
CA TYR A 317 -7.78 -0.62 -14.73
C TYR A 317 -9.13 -0.01 -14.31
N TYR A 318 -9.85 -0.65 -13.39
CA TYR A 318 -11.14 -0.14 -12.92
C TYR A 318 -11.01 1.14 -12.12
N MET A 319 -9.91 1.33 -11.38
CA MET A 319 -9.62 2.62 -10.74
C MET A 319 -9.44 3.72 -11.79
N GLY A 320 -8.72 3.45 -12.88
CA GLY A 320 -8.54 4.39 -13.98
C GLY A 320 -9.87 4.78 -14.66
N LEU A 321 -10.79 3.82 -14.84
CA LEU A 321 -12.14 4.10 -15.34
C LEU A 321 -12.97 4.92 -14.35
N TYR A 322 -12.99 4.53 -13.07
CA TYR A 322 -13.76 5.21 -12.03
C TYR A 322 -13.38 6.69 -11.90
N HIS A 323 -12.08 6.99 -11.91
CA HIS A 323 -11.56 8.36 -11.86
C HIS A 323 -11.47 9.06 -13.22
N LYS A 324 -11.93 8.40 -14.30
CA LYS A 324 -11.94 8.94 -15.68
C LYS A 324 -10.55 9.27 -16.24
N PHE A 325 -9.52 8.57 -15.75
CA PHE A 325 -8.18 8.59 -16.34
C PHE A 325 -8.10 7.73 -17.59
N LEU A 326 -8.97 6.72 -17.66
CA LEU A 326 -9.20 5.85 -18.82
C LEU A 326 -10.64 6.03 -19.34
N ALA A 327 -10.86 5.65 -20.59
CA ALA A 327 -12.19 5.56 -21.20
C ALA A 327 -12.40 4.13 -21.74
N GLU A 328 -13.63 3.63 -21.63
CA GLU A 328 -14.05 2.43 -22.36
C GLU A 328 -14.25 2.82 -23.83
N GLU A 329 -13.59 2.12 -24.76
CA GLU A 329 -13.83 2.24 -26.20
C GLU A 329 -14.93 1.30 -26.69
#